data_AF-A0AA51RX95-F1
#
_entry.id   AF-A0AA51RX95-F1
#
_cell.length_a   1.000
_cell.length_b   1.000
_cell.length_c   1.000
_cell.angle_alpha   90.00
_cell.angle_beta   90.00
_cell.angle_gamma   90.00
#
_symmetry.space_group_name_H-M   'P 1'
#
loop_
_entity.id
_entity.type
_entity.pdbx_description
1 polymer ?
#
loop_
_entity_poly.entity_id
_entity_poly.type
_entity_poly.pdbx_seq_one_letter_code
_entity_poly.pdbx_strand_id
1 'polypeptide(L)'
;MKALVISALSTFALLSASSVTSMVEANDDGHDLVKIVCQNTGSKVGLESSGLTKMVEQCGQALAGKMFDSDSPLSDEDAEAIESRCIDEAQEAGEEQFDAMFDRCASREAIAALQGLAQ
;
A
#
# COMPACT_ATOMS: atom_id res chain seq x y z
N MET A 1 -38.89 28.52 -25.40
CA MET A 1 -39.52 27.19 -25.37
C MET A 1 -38.42 26.18 -25.06
N LYS A 2 -38.57 25.46 -23.95
CA LYS A 2 -37.63 24.43 -23.46
C LYS A 2 -37.80 23.17 -24.31
N ALA A 3 -36.70 22.60 -24.79
CA ALA A 3 -36.65 21.20 -25.21
C ALA A 3 -35.64 20.50 -24.30
N LEU A 4 -36.19 19.77 -23.32
CA LEU A 4 -35.49 18.77 -22.54
C LEU A 4 -35.04 17.65 -23.49
N VAL A 5 -33.75 17.33 -23.49
CA VAL A 5 -33.25 16.05 -24.01
C VAL A 5 -32.87 15.22 -22.80
N ILE A 6 -33.79 14.34 -22.40
CA ILE A 6 -33.58 13.24 -21.47
C ILE A 6 -33.16 12.04 -22.34
N SER A 7 -31.93 11.56 -22.18
CA SER A 7 -31.43 10.27 -22.67
C SER A 7 -30.06 10.08 -22.03
N ALA A 8 -29.68 8.98 -21.40
CA ALA A 8 -30.35 7.76 -21.03
C ALA A 8 -29.52 7.22 -19.85
N LEU A 9 -30.17 6.66 -18.83
CA LEU A 9 -29.50 5.97 -17.73
C LEU A 9 -28.68 4.80 -18.31
N SER A 10 -27.35 4.91 -18.30
CA SER A 10 -26.49 3.73 -18.41
C SER A 10 -26.45 3.06 -17.05
N THR A 11 -27.41 2.16 -16.82
CA THR A 11 -27.31 1.11 -15.80
C THR A 11 -26.14 0.22 -16.16
N PHE A 12 -24.97 0.47 -15.57
CA PHE A 12 -23.88 -0.48 -15.64
C PHE A 12 -24.29 -1.72 -14.83
N ALA A 13 -24.40 -2.82 -15.55
CA ALA A 13 -24.88 -4.09 -15.06
C ALA A 13 -23.97 -4.62 -13.93
N LEU A 14 -24.59 -4.87 -12.78
CA LEU A 14 -24.11 -5.84 -11.79
C LEU A 14 -24.05 -7.21 -12.47
N LEU A 15 -22.85 -7.68 -12.78
CA LEU A 15 -22.60 -9.07 -13.16
C LEU A 15 -21.41 -9.60 -12.34
N SER A 16 -21.81 -10.39 -11.34
CA SER A 16 -21.19 -11.65 -10.97
C SER A 16 -19.81 -11.60 -10.32
N ALA A 17 -19.84 -11.72 -8.99
CA ALA A 17 -18.85 -12.45 -8.22
C ALA A 17 -18.39 -13.70 -8.98
N SER A 18 -17.16 -13.64 -9.49
CA SER A 18 -16.38 -14.83 -9.76
C SER A 18 -15.42 -14.92 -8.59
N SER A 19 -15.69 -15.85 -7.67
CA SER A 19 -14.71 -16.32 -6.72
C SER A 19 -13.48 -16.75 -7.51
N VAL A 20 -12.43 -15.93 -7.48
CA VAL A 20 -11.11 -16.36 -7.92
C VAL A 20 -10.61 -17.31 -6.84
N THR A 21 -11.06 -18.58 -6.94
CA THR A 21 -10.27 -19.71 -6.44
C THR A 21 -9.09 -19.83 -7.40
N SER A 22 -8.10 -18.98 -7.22
CA SER A 22 -6.74 -19.33 -7.59
C SER A 22 -6.19 -20.07 -6.40
N MET A 23 -6.12 -21.39 -6.56
CA MET A 23 -5.17 -22.22 -5.83
C MET A 23 -3.81 -21.51 -5.91
N VAL A 24 -3.41 -20.85 -4.84
CA VAL A 24 -2.00 -20.53 -4.62
C VAL A 24 -1.42 -21.85 -4.15
N GLU A 25 -0.85 -22.59 -5.10
CA GLU A 25 0.06 -23.67 -4.80
C GLU A 25 1.14 -23.12 -3.86
N ALA A 26 1.14 -23.64 -2.64
CA ALA A 26 2.21 -23.42 -1.67
C ALA A 26 3.54 -23.86 -2.31
N ASN A 27 4.40 -22.89 -2.58
CA ASN A 27 5.82 -23.11 -2.83
C ASN A 27 6.57 -21.78 -2.63
N ASP A 28 7.55 -21.81 -1.71
CA ASP A 28 8.48 -20.72 -1.34
C ASP A 28 8.02 -19.76 -0.21
N ASP A 29 7.65 -20.35 0.94
CA ASP A 29 6.96 -19.70 2.07
C ASP A 29 7.66 -18.48 2.72
N GLY A 30 8.94 -18.21 2.42
CA GLY A 30 9.67 -17.05 2.97
C GLY A 30 9.71 -15.83 2.06
N HIS A 31 9.84 -16.04 0.74
CA HIS A 31 9.95 -14.95 -0.23
C HIS A 31 8.60 -14.32 -0.57
N ASP A 32 7.51 -15.08 -0.52
CA ASP A 32 6.17 -14.58 -0.79
C ASP A 32 5.61 -13.77 0.40
N LEU A 33 5.94 -14.17 1.64
CA LEU A 33 5.48 -13.46 2.84
C LEU A 33 6.09 -12.06 2.96
N VAL A 34 7.38 -11.88 2.71
CA VAL A 34 8.02 -10.56 2.75
C VAL A 34 7.36 -9.60 1.77
N LYS A 35 7.03 -10.08 0.56
CA LYS A 35 6.33 -9.27 -0.44
C LYS A 35 4.93 -8.86 0.03
N ILE A 36 4.17 -9.79 0.62
CA ILE A 36 2.84 -9.51 1.20
C ILE A 36 2.96 -8.48 2.33
N VAL A 37 3.91 -8.66 3.25
CA VAL A 37 4.18 -7.71 4.34
C VAL A 37 4.48 -6.32 3.80
N CYS A 38 5.34 -6.21 2.80
CA CYS A 38 5.65 -4.94 2.16
C CYS A 38 4.41 -4.30 1.50
N GLN A 39 3.61 -5.08 0.78
CA GLN A 39 2.38 -4.57 0.13
C GLN A 39 1.34 -4.08 1.13
N ASN A 40 1.05 -4.89 2.15
CA ASN A 40 0.09 -4.55 3.20
C ASN A 40 0.55 -3.32 3.98
N THR A 41 1.82 -3.30 4.40
CA THR A 41 2.38 -2.16 5.14
C THR A 41 2.36 -0.89 4.32
N GLY A 42 2.81 -0.94 3.05
CA GLY A 42 2.81 0.22 2.17
C GLY A 42 1.41 0.80 1.99
N SER A 43 0.42 -0.05 1.72
CA SER A 43 -0.98 0.38 1.57
C SER A 43 -1.53 0.97 2.86
N LYS A 44 -1.14 0.41 4.00
CA LYS A 44 -1.59 0.81 5.34
C LYS A 44 -1.05 2.17 5.77
N VAL A 45 0.16 2.53 5.35
CA VAL A 45 0.75 3.86 5.60
C VAL A 45 0.37 4.89 4.53
N GLY A 46 -0.66 4.61 3.72
CA GLY A 46 -1.21 5.55 2.74
C GLY A 46 -0.50 5.59 1.38
N LEU A 47 0.43 4.67 1.08
CA LEU A 47 1.04 4.62 -0.25
C LEU A 47 0.11 3.99 -1.28
N GLU A 48 0.00 4.64 -2.43
CA GLU A 48 -0.79 4.17 -3.56
C GLU A 48 0.05 4.06 -4.84
N SER A 49 -0.49 3.36 -5.85
CA SER A 49 0.01 3.34 -7.24
C SER A 49 1.55 3.18 -7.35
N SER A 50 2.25 4.22 -7.83
CA SER A 50 3.70 4.19 -8.03
C SER A 50 4.49 4.25 -6.72
N GLY A 51 3.98 4.92 -5.69
CA GLY A 51 4.60 4.97 -4.37
C GLY A 51 4.62 3.59 -3.73
N LEU A 52 3.47 2.91 -3.76
CA LEU A 52 3.35 1.53 -3.28
C LEU A 52 4.27 0.57 -4.05
N THR A 53 4.31 0.67 -5.38
CA THR A 53 5.16 -0.20 -6.22
C THR A 53 6.64 -0.03 -5.86
N LYS A 54 7.11 1.21 -5.72
CA LYS A 54 8.50 1.51 -5.34
C LYS A 54 8.83 1.03 -3.93
N MET A 55 7.92 1.24 -2.98
CA MET A 55 8.08 0.79 -1.61
C MET A 55 8.20 -0.72 -1.55
N VAL A 56 7.35 -1.47 -2.25
CA VAL A 56 7.40 -2.95 -2.29
C VAL A 56 8.72 -3.45 -2.84
N GLU A 57 9.24 -2.83 -3.91
CA GLU A 57 10.55 -3.19 -4.47
C GLU A 57 11.69 -2.94 -3.46
N GLN A 58 11.73 -1.76 -2.85
CA GLN A 58 12.77 -1.40 -1.88
C GLN A 58 12.69 -2.22 -0.59
N CYS A 59 11.47 -2.41 -0.09
CA CYS A 59 11.16 -3.20 1.10
C CYS A 59 11.55 -4.67 0.91
N GLY A 60 11.21 -5.27 -0.25
CA GLY A 60 11.59 -6.64 -0.56
C GLY A 60 13.11 -6.85 -0.62
N GLN A 61 13.86 -5.88 -1.14
CA GLN A 61 15.33 -5.92 -1.11
C GLN A 61 15.89 -5.73 0.30
N ALA A 62 15.34 -4.78 1.07
CA ALA A 62 15.81 -4.45 2.41
C ALA A 62 15.54 -5.55 3.45
N LEU A 63 14.51 -6.37 3.20
CA LEU A 63 14.05 -7.44 4.09
C LEU A 63 14.28 -8.83 3.49
N ALA A 64 15.13 -8.95 2.46
CA ALA A 64 15.44 -10.24 1.86
C ALA A 64 16.00 -11.22 2.91
N GLY A 65 15.40 -12.41 3.00
CA GLY A 65 15.77 -13.44 3.97
C GLY A 65 15.33 -13.17 5.41
N LYS A 66 14.49 -12.15 5.64
CA LYS A 66 13.84 -11.91 6.93
C LYS A 66 12.55 -12.70 7.07
N MET A 67 12.18 -12.98 8.32
CA MET A 67 10.92 -13.63 8.66
C MET A 67 10.03 -12.72 9.50
N PHE A 68 8.72 -12.89 9.33
CA PHE A 68 7.67 -12.16 10.05
C PHE A 68 6.64 -13.14 10.59
N ASP A 69 6.10 -12.82 11.76
CA ASP A 69 5.09 -13.66 12.42
C ASP A 69 3.68 -13.50 11.81
N SER A 70 3.47 -12.45 11.01
CA SER A 70 2.21 -12.18 10.31
C SER A 70 2.43 -11.44 8.99
N ASP A 71 1.39 -11.36 8.17
CA ASP A 71 1.34 -10.60 6.92
C ASP A 71 1.12 -9.09 7.12
N SER A 72 0.81 -8.67 8.35
CA SER A 72 0.59 -7.28 8.76
C SER A 72 1.22 -7.04 10.15
N PRO A 73 2.55 -7.13 10.28
CA PRO A 73 3.23 -7.04 11.57
C PRO A 73 3.23 -5.62 12.13
N LEU A 74 3.08 -4.60 11.28
CA LEU A 74 2.92 -3.21 11.70
C LEU A 74 1.51 -2.97 12.25
N SER A 75 1.40 -2.42 13.47
CA SER A 75 0.11 -2.11 14.08
C SER A 75 -0.61 -0.95 13.35
N ASP A 76 -1.92 -0.80 13.58
CA ASP A 76 -2.69 0.34 13.03
C ASP A 76 -2.18 1.67 13.60
N GLU A 77 -1.90 1.71 14.91
CA GLU A 77 -1.39 2.90 15.60
C GLU A 77 -0.01 3.33 15.07
N ASP A 78 0.90 2.38 14.83
CA ASP A 78 2.21 2.68 14.26
C ASP A 78 2.09 3.19 12.81
N ALA A 79 1.19 2.60 12.03
CA ALA A 79 0.95 3.03 10.66
C ALA A 79 0.38 4.45 10.58
N GLU A 80 -0.61 4.77 11.42
CA GLU A 80 -1.19 6.12 11.54
C GLU A 80 -0.14 7.14 12.01
N ALA A 81 0.74 6.75 12.95
CA ALA A 81 1.83 7.61 13.41
C ALA A 81 2.88 7.88 12.32
N ILE A 82 3.17 6.90 11.45
CA ILE A 82 4.02 7.08 10.27
C ILE A 82 3.35 8.02 9.27
N GLU A 83 2.09 7.75 8.92
CA GLU A 83 1.31 8.55 7.98
C GLU A 83 1.25 10.02 8.42
N SER A 84 0.86 10.28 9.66
CA SER A 84 0.75 11.64 10.21
C SER A 84 2.08 12.40 10.13
N ARG A 85 3.19 11.77 10.54
CA ARG A 85 4.52 12.39 10.47
C ARG A 85 4.92 12.73 9.05
N CYS A 86 4.63 11.84 8.11
CA CYS A 86 4.98 12.02 6.70
C CYS A 86 4.09 13.05 6.00
N ILE A 87 2.83 13.20 6.41
CA ILE A 87 1.98 14.31 5.99
C ILE A 87 2.59 15.63 6.47
N ASP A 88 2.97 15.74 7.75
CA ASP A 88 3.58 16.95 8.30
C ASP A 88 4.88 17.31 7.54
N GLU A 89 5.79 16.34 7.33
CA GLU A 89 7.02 16.55 6.54
C GLU A 89 6.74 16.98 5.10
N ALA A 90 5.73 16.40 4.44
CA ALA A 90 5.40 16.70 3.06
C ALA A 90 4.72 18.07 2.90
N GLN A 91 3.93 18.50 3.88
CA GLN A 91 3.29 19.83 3.89
C GLN A 91 4.32 20.96 3.94
N GLU A 92 5.45 20.76 4.62
CA GLU A 92 6.55 21.74 4.65
C GLU A 92 7.19 21.96 3.26
N ALA A 93 7.07 20.99 2.35
CA ALA A 93 7.65 21.05 1.01
C ALA A 93 6.76 21.72 -0.06
N GLY A 94 5.48 21.96 0.26
CA GLY A 94 4.48 22.56 -0.64
C GLY A 94 3.76 21.55 -1.55
N GLU A 95 2.62 21.97 -2.10
CA GLU A 95 1.67 21.09 -2.82
C GLU A 95 2.28 20.36 -4.03
N GLU A 96 3.15 21.03 -4.81
CA GLU A 96 3.74 20.44 -6.03
C GLU A 96 4.66 19.24 -5.75
N GLN A 97 5.15 19.11 -4.51
CA GLN A 97 6.08 18.07 -4.09
C GLN A 97 5.48 17.13 -3.04
N PHE A 98 4.23 17.36 -2.62
CA PHE A 98 3.60 16.65 -1.52
C PHE A 98 3.65 15.14 -1.72
N ASP A 99 3.11 14.63 -2.83
CA ASP A 99 3.06 13.19 -3.11
C ASP A 99 4.45 12.56 -3.12
N ALA A 100 5.42 13.21 -3.76
CA ALA A 100 6.79 12.68 -3.85
C ALA A 100 7.51 12.68 -2.50
N MET A 101 7.26 13.67 -1.64
CA MET A 101 7.83 13.78 -0.31
C MET A 101 7.17 12.81 0.66
N PHE A 102 5.85 12.71 0.61
CA PHE A 102 5.07 11.74 1.37
C PHE A 102 5.51 10.32 1.02
N ASP A 103 5.54 9.95 -0.27
CA ASP A 103 5.95 8.63 -0.74
C ASP A 103 7.34 8.25 -0.20
N ARG A 104 8.28 9.20 -0.25
CA ARG A 104 9.65 8.99 0.23
C ARG A 104 9.71 8.80 1.75
N CYS A 105 8.97 9.61 2.50
CA CYS A 105 8.92 9.51 3.95
C CYS A 105 8.25 8.20 4.39
N ALA A 106 7.04 7.93 3.90
CA ALA A 106 6.26 6.76 4.29
C ALA A 106 6.98 5.46 3.95
N SER A 107 7.62 5.36 2.78
CA SER A 107 8.45 4.21 2.41
C SER A 107 9.63 4.02 3.38
N ARG A 108 10.36 5.09 3.71
CA ARG A 108 11.52 5.05 4.61
C ARG A 108 11.12 4.59 6.02
N GLU A 109 10.12 5.24 6.60
CA GLU A 109 9.66 4.97 7.96
C GLU A 109 9.04 3.58 8.09
N ALA A 110 8.22 3.16 7.11
CA ALA A 110 7.63 1.82 7.09
C ALA A 110 8.69 0.72 7.01
N ILE A 111 9.70 0.87 6.14
CA ILE A 111 10.79 -0.11 6.02
C ILE A 111 11.59 -0.18 7.34
N ALA A 112 11.89 0.96 7.95
CA ALA A 112 12.61 1.00 9.22
C ALA A 112 11.81 0.31 10.35
N ALA A 113 10.50 0.53 10.41
CA ALA A 113 9.62 -0.14 11.37
C ALA A 113 9.62 -1.67 11.16
N LEU A 114 9.46 -2.13 9.91
CA LEU A 114 9.51 -3.56 9.58
C LEU A 114 10.86 -4.20 9.93
N GLN A 115 11.98 -3.50 9.72
CA GLN A 115 13.30 -4.00 10.11
C GLN A 115 13.41 -4.25 11.62
N GLY A 116 12.72 -3.45 12.45
CA GLY A 116 12.66 -3.65 13.89
C GLY A 116 11.79 -4.82 14.34
N LEU A 117 10.90 -5.30 13.47
CA LEU A 117 9.96 -6.40 13.73
C LEU A 117 10.44 -7.73 13.11
N ALA A 118 11.40 -7.67 12.20
CA ALA A 118 11.93 -8.81 11.46
C ALA A 118 12.90 -9.66 12.30
N GLN A 119 12.73 -10.99 12.27
CA GLN A 119 13.64 -11.97 12.89
C GLN A 119 14.74 -12.38 11.92
#